data_AF-A0AAN8KYT4-F1
#
_entry.id   AF-A0AAN8KYT4-F1
#
_cell.length_a   1.000
_cell.length_b   1.000
_cell.length_c   1.000
_cell.angle_alpha   90.00
_cell.angle_beta   90.00
_cell.angle_gamma   90.00
#
_symmetry.space_group_name_H-M   'P 1'
#
loop_
_entity.id
_entity.type
_entity.pdbx_description
1 polymer ?
#
loop_
_entity_poly.entity_id
_entity_poly.type
_entity_poly.pdbx_seq_one_letter_code
_entity_poly.pdbx_strand_id
1 'polypeptide(L)'
;LVSALRSNPSHLRELDLSNNDLKDSGVKLLSAGLGNPHCKLETLRLSGCLVTEEGCASLVSALKSNPSHLRELDLSNNDLKDSGVDLLSAVLGNPHCKLETLRLSGCLVTEEGCSSLVSAQKSNPSHPRELDLSNNDLKDSGVKLLSAGLENPHCKLETLRLSGCLVTEEGCASLVSALKSNPSHLRELDLSYNHPGDSGVRLLSAGLEDPHCRLEKLNVEHGGENTMKPGLRKYACDLTLDPNTLNIVLSLSEENRKVTCMREEQPHPYHPLRFEGYRQVLCREGLTGRCYWEVEWSGLGAVIGVTYKGINRRGGGDDCVIGCNDMSWSLVCFDNSYSAYHNNKFTTLDVPSSSSNRVGVYLDWPAGTLSFYRVSSDTLTHLNTFHTTFTEPLYPGFRVHHVWGSSVTLIH
;
A
#
# COMPACT_ATOMS: atom_id res chain seq x y z
N LEU A 1 1.64 26.68 -6.93
CA LEU A 1 1.56 26.30 -5.50
C LEU A 1 2.66 26.96 -4.66
N VAL A 2 3.94 26.69 -4.92
CA VAL A 2 5.05 27.24 -4.11
C VAL A 2 5.04 28.77 -4.06
N SER A 3 4.72 29.43 -5.17
CA SER A 3 4.51 30.89 -5.20
C SER A 3 3.41 31.34 -4.24
N ALA A 4 2.30 30.61 -4.16
CA ALA A 4 1.19 30.89 -3.25
C ALA A 4 1.56 30.64 -1.78
N LEU A 5 2.32 29.58 -1.49
CA LEU A 5 2.90 29.32 -0.17
C LEU A 5 3.88 30.42 0.26
N ARG A 6 4.51 31.13 -0.68
CA ARG A 6 5.39 32.26 -0.36
C ARG A 6 4.64 33.57 -0.21
N SER A 7 3.63 33.82 -1.04
CA SER A 7 2.96 35.13 -1.13
C SER A 7 1.76 35.30 -0.19
N ASN A 8 1.03 34.23 0.14
CA ASN A 8 -0.08 34.25 1.10
C ASN A 8 -0.11 32.98 2.00
N PRO A 9 0.96 32.72 2.77
CA PRO A 9 1.14 31.50 3.57
C PRO A 9 0.14 31.28 4.73
N SER A 10 -0.61 32.29 5.13
CA SER A 10 -1.36 32.29 6.40
C SER A 10 -2.66 31.50 6.38
N HIS A 11 -3.20 31.18 5.19
CA HIS A 11 -4.53 30.57 5.06
C HIS A 11 -4.50 29.08 4.75
N LEU A 12 -3.44 28.55 4.14
CA LEU A 12 -3.37 27.13 3.81
C LEU A 12 -3.00 26.31 5.06
N ARG A 13 -3.93 25.47 5.51
CA ARG A 13 -3.75 24.58 6.67
C ARG A 13 -3.54 23.13 6.28
N GLU A 14 -4.12 22.72 5.16
CA GLU A 14 -4.03 21.36 4.66
C GLU A 14 -3.57 21.39 3.21
N LEU A 15 -2.60 20.53 2.90
CA LEU A 15 -2.09 20.32 1.57
C LEU A 15 -1.91 18.83 1.34
N ASP A 16 -2.77 18.30 0.50
CA ASP A 16 -2.67 16.94 0.00
C ASP A 16 -2.16 16.98 -1.45
N LEU A 17 -0.97 16.45 -1.65
CA LEU A 17 -0.36 16.25 -2.97
C LEU A 17 -0.08 14.77 -3.21
N SER A 18 -0.68 13.88 -2.42
CA SER A 18 -0.47 12.45 -2.57
C SER A 18 -0.72 12.00 -4.00
N ASN A 19 0.08 11.02 -4.43
CA ASN A 19 -0.10 10.30 -5.69
C ASN A 19 0.13 11.19 -6.93
N ASN A 20 0.99 12.19 -6.78
CA ASN A 20 1.47 13.00 -7.87
C ASN A 20 2.96 12.73 -8.09
N ASP A 21 3.43 12.86 -9.34
CA ASP A 21 4.83 12.64 -9.70
C ASP A 21 5.74 13.82 -9.27
N LEU A 22 5.77 14.14 -7.98
CA LEU A 22 6.55 15.25 -7.44
C LEU A 22 8.04 14.98 -7.53
N LYS A 23 8.46 13.76 -7.15
CA LYS A 23 9.86 13.38 -6.94
C LYS A 23 10.57 14.31 -5.93
N ASP A 24 11.85 14.08 -5.73
CA ASP A 24 12.67 14.91 -4.83
C ASP A 24 12.72 16.38 -5.26
N SER A 25 12.71 16.64 -6.58
CA SER A 25 12.74 18.01 -7.11
C SER A 25 11.47 18.79 -6.79
N GLY A 26 10.29 18.17 -6.89
CA GLY A 26 9.01 18.77 -6.50
C GLY A 26 8.95 19.02 -5.00
N VAL A 27 9.38 18.06 -4.18
CA VAL A 27 9.45 18.24 -2.72
C VAL A 27 10.42 19.35 -2.35
N LYS A 28 11.58 19.45 -2.99
CA LYS A 28 12.55 20.52 -2.76
C LYS A 28 11.95 21.91 -3.00
N LEU A 29 11.17 22.07 -4.07
CA LEU A 29 10.44 23.31 -4.35
C LEU A 29 9.38 23.59 -3.28
N LEU A 30 8.62 22.56 -2.86
CA LEU A 30 7.62 22.67 -1.80
C LEU A 30 8.24 23.09 -0.46
N SER A 31 9.36 22.46 -0.07
CA SER A 31 10.13 22.73 1.14
C SER A 31 10.59 24.19 1.21
N ALA A 32 10.92 24.79 0.08
CA ALA A 32 11.28 26.19 -0.01
C ALA A 32 10.10 27.16 0.29
N GLY A 33 8.86 26.68 0.27
CA GLY A 33 7.68 27.39 0.78
C GLY A 33 7.39 27.06 2.25
N LEU A 34 7.54 25.80 2.66
CA LEU A 34 7.32 25.34 4.04
C LEU A 34 8.26 25.99 5.06
N GLY A 35 9.51 26.27 4.66
CA GLY A 35 10.50 26.95 5.49
C GLY A 35 10.20 28.44 5.72
N ASN A 36 9.16 29.01 5.10
CA ASN A 36 8.73 30.37 5.37
C ASN A 36 8.12 30.44 6.79
N PRO A 37 8.61 31.32 7.70
CA PRO A 37 8.08 31.46 9.07
C PRO A 37 6.58 31.81 9.16
N HIS A 38 6.03 32.37 8.09
CA HIS A 38 4.61 32.68 7.99
C HIS A 38 3.76 31.50 7.52
N CYS A 39 4.37 30.40 7.03
CA CYS A 39 3.65 29.19 6.65
C CYS A 39 3.01 28.56 7.89
N LYS A 40 1.68 28.37 7.84
CA LYS A 40 0.88 27.80 8.92
C LYS A 40 0.27 26.45 8.56
N LEU A 41 0.91 25.71 7.64
CA LEU A 41 0.44 24.40 7.24
C LEU A 41 0.48 23.43 8.44
N GLU A 42 -0.65 22.77 8.67
CA GLU A 42 -0.88 21.82 9.77
C GLU A 42 -0.89 20.38 9.26
N THR A 43 -1.38 20.15 8.05
CA THR A 43 -1.43 18.82 7.42
C THR A 43 -0.72 18.84 6.08
N LEU A 44 0.24 17.94 5.92
CA LEU A 44 0.94 17.70 4.66
C LEU A 44 0.89 16.22 4.31
N ARG A 45 0.25 15.89 3.19
CA ARG A 45 0.23 14.53 2.65
C ARG A 45 0.98 14.47 1.32
N LEU A 46 1.98 13.60 1.30
CA LEU A 46 2.89 13.34 0.19
C LEU A 46 3.01 11.83 -0.06
N SER A 47 2.02 11.04 0.37
CA SER A 47 2.01 9.61 0.11
C SER A 47 2.11 9.32 -1.39
N GLY A 48 2.94 8.36 -1.81
CA GLY A 48 3.02 7.93 -3.21
C GLY A 48 3.57 8.98 -4.18
N CYS A 49 4.48 9.84 -3.73
CA CYS A 49 5.01 10.96 -4.51
C CYS A 49 6.41 10.71 -5.13
N LEU A 50 6.89 9.46 -5.08
CA LEU A 50 8.23 9.05 -5.51
C LEU A 50 9.34 9.85 -4.80
N VAL A 51 9.15 10.13 -3.51
CA VAL A 51 10.10 10.84 -2.67
C VAL A 51 11.16 9.85 -2.17
N THR A 52 12.42 10.23 -2.24
CA THR A 52 13.53 9.47 -1.66
C THR A 52 14.08 10.17 -0.42
N GLU A 53 15.16 9.63 0.13
CA GLU A 53 15.98 10.27 1.15
C GLU A 53 16.39 11.72 0.81
N GLU A 54 16.60 12.10 -0.47
CA GLU A 54 16.97 13.48 -0.85
C GLU A 54 15.81 14.46 -0.68
N GLY A 55 14.62 14.10 -1.14
CA GLY A 55 13.41 14.91 -0.96
C GLY A 55 13.05 15.02 0.52
N CYS A 56 13.19 13.93 1.28
CA CYS A 56 13.01 13.94 2.72
C CYS A 56 13.99 14.89 3.42
N ALA A 57 15.27 14.89 3.05
CA ALA A 57 16.25 15.83 3.58
C ALA A 57 15.86 17.29 3.34
N SER A 58 15.34 17.59 2.14
CA SER A 58 14.83 18.93 1.80
C SER A 58 13.64 19.32 2.68
N LEU A 59 12.69 18.40 2.90
CA LEU A 59 11.54 18.60 3.78
C LEU A 59 11.96 18.82 5.24
N VAL A 60 12.85 17.97 5.75
CA VAL A 60 13.39 18.07 7.11
C VAL A 60 14.09 19.42 7.34
N SER A 61 14.85 19.92 6.36
CA SER A 61 15.48 21.24 6.44
C SER A 61 14.44 22.36 6.61
N ALA A 62 13.32 22.27 5.88
CA ALA A 62 12.22 23.23 6.01
C ALA A 62 11.51 23.13 7.36
N LEU A 63 11.25 21.91 7.85
CA LEU A 63 10.62 21.68 9.16
C LEU A 63 11.50 22.16 10.32
N LYS A 64 12.82 21.99 10.24
CA LYS A 64 13.76 22.56 11.23
C LYS A 64 13.72 24.09 11.26
N SER A 65 13.50 24.70 10.10
CA SER A 65 13.43 26.17 9.95
C SER A 65 12.10 26.75 10.42
N ASN A 66 11.01 25.98 10.36
CA ASN A 66 9.67 26.37 10.81
C ASN A 66 8.95 25.23 11.57
N PRO A 67 9.38 24.91 12.81
CA PRO A 67 9.02 23.66 13.50
C PRO A 67 7.60 23.64 14.12
N SER A 68 6.84 24.73 14.03
CA SER A 68 5.82 25.03 15.05
C SER A 68 4.36 24.85 14.64
N HIS A 69 4.09 24.38 13.41
CA HIS A 69 2.73 24.31 12.86
C HIS A 69 2.29 22.94 12.38
N LEU A 70 3.19 22.13 11.81
CA LEU A 70 2.80 20.84 11.25
C LEU A 70 2.37 19.85 12.35
N ARG A 71 1.18 19.30 12.21
CA ARG A 71 0.53 18.33 13.09
C ARG A 71 0.46 16.95 12.45
N GLU A 72 0.25 16.90 11.14
CA GLU A 72 0.16 15.65 10.39
C GLU A 72 1.14 15.67 9.21
N LEU A 73 1.94 14.61 9.12
CA LEU A 73 2.82 14.34 8.00
C LEU A 73 2.61 12.91 7.52
N ASP A 74 2.14 12.78 6.28
CA ASP A 74 2.02 11.50 5.60
C ASP A 74 3.04 11.41 4.46
N LEU A 75 4.01 10.51 4.62
CA LEU A 75 5.02 10.21 3.62
C LEU A 75 4.94 8.74 3.18
N SER A 76 3.81 8.06 3.40
CA SER A 76 3.64 6.64 3.08
C SER A 76 3.94 6.34 1.60
N ASN A 77 4.33 5.11 1.28
CA ASN A 77 4.60 4.65 -0.09
C ASN A 77 5.65 5.51 -0.83
N ASN A 78 6.72 5.88 -0.13
CA ASN A 78 7.88 6.58 -0.68
C ASN A 78 9.18 5.86 -0.28
N ASP A 79 10.24 5.96 -1.08
CA ASP A 79 11.49 5.22 -0.86
C ASP A 79 12.44 5.92 0.12
N LEU A 80 11.93 6.22 1.32
CA LEU A 80 12.68 6.97 2.34
C LEU A 80 13.81 6.17 2.98
N LYS A 81 13.59 4.87 3.21
CA LYS A 81 14.49 3.95 3.94
C LYS A 81 14.81 4.46 5.35
N ASP A 82 15.70 3.76 6.05
CA ASP A 82 16.14 4.14 7.39
C ASP A 82 16.82 5.52 7.44
N SER A 83 17.55 5.91 6.39
CA SER A 83 18.21 7.22 6.29
C SER A 83 17.21 8.38 6.29
N GLY A 84 16.08 8.25 5.57
CA GLY A 84 15.00 9.23 5.61
C GLY A 84 14.32 9.30 6.99
N VAL A 85 14.15 8.16 7.65
CA VAL A 85 13.58 8.09 9.02
C VAL A 85 14.51 8.72 10.05
N ASP A 86 15.83 8.55 9.91
CA ASP A 86 16.81 9.18 10.78
C ASP A 86 16.74 10.72 10.70
N LEU A 87 16.63 11.25 9.48
CA LEU A 87 16.44 12.69 9.25
C LEU A 87 15.15 13.22 9.88
N LEU A 88 14.04 12.48 9.75
CA LEU A 88 12.75 12.83 10.39
C LEU A 88 12.85 12.74 11.92
N SER A 89 13.57 11.75 12.44
CA SER A 89 13.77 11.54 13.88
C SER A 89 14.48 12.74 14.53
N ALA A 90 15.42 13.37 13.81
CA ALA A 90 16.04 14.62 14.27
C ALA A 90 15.05 15.79 14.40
N VAL A 91 13.94 15.80 13.65
CA VAL A 91 12.86 16.78 13.80
C VAL A 91 11.95 16.41 14.96
N LEU A 92 11.55 15.13 15.05
CA LEU A 92 10.69 14.63 16.12
C LEU A 92 11.30 14.84 17.51
N GLY A 93 12.61 14.62 17.65
CA GLY A 93 13.34 14.82 18.90
C GLY A 93 13.49 16.28 19.33
N ASN A 94 13.09 17.25 18.49
CA ASN A 94 13.05 18.65 18.88
C ASN A 94 11.87 18.89 19.84
N PRO A 95 12.08 19.44 21.06
CA PRO A 95 10.99 19.70 22.02
C PRO A 95 9.92 20.69 21.52
N HIS A 96 10.21 21.46 20.48
CA HIS A 96 9.25 22.37 19.86
C HIS A 96 8.47 21.74 18.69
N CYS A 97 8.80 20.50 18.31
CA CYS A 97 8.06 19.75 17.32
C CYS A 97 6.66 19.45 17.84
N LYS A 98 5.66 19.74 17.00
CA LYS A 98 4.24 19.61 17.30
C LYS A 98 3.54 18.52 16.51
N LEU A 99 4.32 17.68 15.82
CA LEU A 99 3.80 16.61 14.98
C LEU A 99 3.09 15.57 15.84
N GLU A 100 1.80 15.39 15.59
CA GLU A 100 0.92 14.48 16.30
C GLU A 100 0.72 13.18 15.53
N THR A 101 0.69 13.25 14.20
CA THR A 101 0.52 12.10 13.32
C THR A 101 1.68 11.99 12.34
N LEU A 102 2.34 10.85 12.32
CA LEU A 102 3.37 10.49 11.35
C LEU A 102 3.02 9.16 10.69
N ARG A 103 2.86 9.19 9.37
CA ARG A 103 2.63 7.97 8.57
C ARG A 103 3.80 7.71 7.63
N LEU A 104 4.38 6.53 7.78
CA LEU A 104 5.55 6.02 7.05
C LEU A 104 5.27 4.60 6.55
N SER A 105 4.01 4.29 6.23
CA SER A 105 3.64 2.96 5.76
C SER A 105 4.32 2.68 4.42
N GLY A 106 4.99 1.53 4.28
CA GLY A 106 5.62 1.14 3.01
C GLY A 106 6.78 2.04 2.60
N CYS A 107 7.59 2.48 3.57
CA CYS A 107 8.73 3.38 3.33
C CYS A 107 10.09 2.69 3.35
N LEU A 108 10.12 1.35 3.27
CA LEU A 108 11.33 0.51 3.35
C LEU A 108 12.10 0.69 4.67
N VAL A 109 11.37 0.89 5.77
CA VAL A 109 11.94 1.05 7.12
C VAL A 109 12.29 -0.33 7.70
N THR A 110 13.37 -0.40 8.46
CA THR A 110 13.82 -1.60 9.18
C THR A 110 13.95 -1.34 10.68
N GLU A 111 14.62 -2.23 11.40
CA GLU A 111 14.96 -2.04 12.82
C GLU A 111 15.83 -0.80 13.08
N GLU A 112 16.64 -0.37 12.10
CA GLU A 112 17.49 0.83 12.24
C GLU A 112 16.64 2.10 12.32
N GLY A 113 15.65 2.27 11.43
CA GLY A 113 14.71 3.37 11.51
C GLY A 113 13.87 3.35 12.79
N CYS A 114 13.51 2.17 13.31
CA CYS A 114 12.87 2.05 14.63
C CYS A 114 13.76 2.61 15.75
N SER A 115 15.07 2.33 15.71
CA SER A 115 16.04 2.85 16.67
C SER A 115 16.10 4.37 16.66
N SER A 116 16.11 4.99 15.47
CA SER A 116 16.08 6.47 15.33
C SER A 116 14.78 7.06 15.89
N LEU A 117 13.63 6.46 15.60
CA LEU A 117 12.33 6.91 16.13
C LEU A 117 12.27 6.83 17.66
N VAL A 118 12.74 5.74 18.25
CA VAL A 118 12.79 5.56 19.72
C VAL A 118 13.75 6.57 20.35
N SER A 119 14.87 6.86 19.70
CA SER A 119 15.82 7.89 20.17
C SER A 119 15.17 9.28 20.17
N ALA A 120 14.41 9.62 19.13
CA ALA A 120 13.65 10.87 19.06
C ALA A 120 12.57 10.95 20.15
N GLN A 121 11.83 9.86 20.38
CA GLN A 121 10.81 9.78 21.42
C GLN A 121 11.39 9.99 22.82
N LYS A 122 12.62 9.50 23.10
CA LYS A 122 13.28 9.79 24.38
C LYS A 122 13.53 11.29 24.58
N SER A 123 13.79 12.03 23.51
CA SER A 123 13.99 13.49 23.55
C SER A 123 12.68 14.28 23.60
N ASN A 124 11.62 13.78 22.97
CA ASN A 124 10.29 14.43 22.93
C ASN A 124 9.15 13.41 23.14
N PRO A 125 8.94 12.93 24.38
CA PRO A 125 8.10 11.75 24.64
C PRO A 125 6.60 11.97 24.43
N SER A 126 6.15 13.23 24.33
CA SER A 126 4.76 13.59 24.07
C SER A 126 4.33 13.45 22.60
N HIS A 127 5.27 13.22 21.68
CA HIS A 127 4.99 13.22 20.23
C HIS A 127 5.80 12.13 19.51
N PRO A 128 5.25 11.47 18.47
CA PRO A 128 3.88 11.60 17.97
C PRO A 128 2.82 10.89 18.85
N ARG A 129 1.54 11.15 18.59
CA ARG A 129 0.38 10.44 19.15
C ARG A 129 -0.10 9.30 18.26
N GLU A 130 0.10 9.41 16.94
CA GLU A 130 -0.18 8.37 15.97
C GLU A 130 1.08 8.08 15.14
N LEU A 131 1.47 6.81 15.11
CA LEU A 131 2.58 6.32 14.31
C LEU A 131 2.11 5.13 13.46
N ASP A 132 2.18 5.30 12.14
CA ASP A 132 1.90 4.23 11.19
C ASP A 132 3.20 3.80 10.51
N LEU A 133 3.66 2.59 10.82
CA LEU A 133 4.82 1.93 10.22
C LEU A 133 4.41 0.67 9.47
N SER A 134 3.14 0.52 9.10
CA SER A 134 2.65 -0.65 8.36
C SER A 134 3.47 -0.90 7.08
N ASN A 135 3.50 -2.13 6.60
CA ASN A 135 4.20 -2.49 5.35
C ASN A 135 5.71 -2.25 5.35
N ASN A 136 6.35 -2.19 6.52
CA ASN A 136 7.80 -2.12 6.65
C ASN A 136 8.35 -3.40 7.28
N ASP A 137 9.49 -3.90 6.84
CA ASP A 137 10.02 -5.20 7.30
C ASP A 137 10.80 -5.05 8.63
N LEU A 138 10.10 -4.59 9.67
CA LEU A 138 10.66 -4.25 10.99
C LEU A 138 11.13 -5.47 11.78
N LYS A 139 10.41 -6.60 11.64
CA LYS A 139 10.62 -7.85 12.39
C LYS A 139 10.47 -7.67 13.91
N ASP A 140 10.68 -8.74 14.66
CA ASP A 140 10.62 -8.70 16.13
C ASP A 140 11.65 -7.77 16.75
N SER A 141 12.82 -7.62 16.13
CA SER A 141 13.89 -6.72 16.58
C SER A 141 13.45 -5.25 16.54
N GLY A 142 12.84 -4.80 15.44
CA GLY A 142 12.26 -3.46 15.34
C GLY A 142 11.13 -3.24 16.35
N VAL A 143 10.24 -4.23 16.50
CA VAL A 143 9.14 -4.16 17.49
C VAL A 143 9.66 -4.12 18.92
N LYS A 144 10.73 -4.84 19.24
CA LYS A 144 11.37 -4.79 20.56
C LYS A 144 11.94 -3.40 20.88
N LEU A 145 12.52 -2.72 19.90
CA LEU A 145 12.97 -1.33 20.04
C LEU A 145 11.78 -0.40 20.30
N LEU A 146 10.73 -0.49 19.49
CA LEU A 146 9.50 0.30 19.68
C LEU A 146 8.86 0.04 21.04
N SER A 147 8.84 -1.21 21.49
CA SER A 147 8.34 -1.62 22.81
C SER A 147 9.11 -0.92 23.93
N ALA A 148 10.44 -0.87 23.86
CA ALA A 148 11.26 -0.14 24.83
C ALA A 148 10.96 1.39 24.83
N GLY A 149 10.51 1.95 23.71
CA GLY A 149 10.00 3.31 23.62
C GLY A 149 8.66 3.49 24.36
N LEU A 150 7.74 2.53 24.22
CA LEU A 150 6.43 2.53 24.89
C LEU A 150 6.54 2.38 26.41
N GLU A 151 7.59 1.71 26.91
CA GLU A 151 7.90 1.58 28.33
C GLU A 151 8.24 2.92 29.00
N ASN A 152 8.56 3.96 28.22
CA ASN A 152 8.81 5.28 28.76
C ASN A 152 7.52 5.85 29.41
N PRO A 153 7.52 6.20 30.71
CA PRO A 153 6.33 6.68 31.42
C PRO A 153 5.77 8.00 30.86
N HIS A 154 6.57 8.74 30.09
CA HIS A 154 6.15 9.97 29.44
C HIS A 154 5.62 9.75 28.02
N CYS A 155 5.72 8.55 27.45
CA CYS A 155 5.20 8.22 26.13
C CYS A 155 3.70 8.53 26.05
N LYS A 156 3.29 9.32 25.05
CA LYS A 156 1.88 9.67 24.78
C LYS A 156 1.34 9.08 23.47
N LEU A 157 1.98 8.04 22.94
CA LEU A 157 1.51 7.38 21.74
C LEU A 157 0.15 6.70 22.01
N GLU A 158 -0.84 7.03 21.19
CA GLU A 158 -2.23 6.55 21.29
C GLU A 158 -2.55 5.52 20.21
N THR A 159 -1.93 5.62 19.04
CA THR A 159 -2.15 4.71 17.92
C THR A 159 -0.81 4.23 17.36
N LEU A 160 -0.66 2.92 17.27
CA LEU A 160 0.50 2.26 16.67
C LEU A 160 0.01 1.24 15.64
N ARG A 161 0.34 1.47 14.37
CA ARG A 161 0.04 0.52 13.29
C ARG A 161 1.32 -0.12 12.78
N LEU A 162 1.35 -1.44 12.86
CA LEU A 162 2.45 -2.34 12.51
C LEU A 162 1.94 -3.45 11.59
N SER A 163 0.91 -3.16 10.79
CA SER A 163 0.29 -4.14 9.93
C SER A 163 1.28 -4.60 8.86
N GLY A 164 1.46 -5.91 8.71
CA GLY A 164 2.42 -6.47 7.76
C GLY A 164 3.86 -6.07 8.04
N CYS A 165 4.33 -6.18 9.29
CA CYS A 165 5.69 -5.84 9.69
C CYS A 165 6.61 -7.04 9.99
N LEU A 166 6.19 -8.25 9.61
CA LEU A 166 6.90 -9.52 9.87
C LEU A 166 7.06 -9.81 11.38
N VAL A 167 6.06 -9.44 12.17
CA VAL A 167 6.06 -9.61 13.63
C VAL A 167 5.62 -11.03 13.98
N THR A 168 6.35 -11.69 14.87
CA THR A 168 6.03 -13.02 15.39
C THR A 168 5.54 -12.95 16.84
N GLU A 169 5.34 -14.12 17.47
CA GLU A 169 5.05 -14.23 18.89
C GLU A 169 6.09 -13.50 19.77
N GLU A 170 7.38 -13.47 19.38
CA GLU A 170 8.43 -12.79 20.16
C GLU A 170 8.23 -11.27 20.20
N GLY A 171 7.94 -10.65 19.06
CA GLY A 171 7.63 -9.22 18.98
C GLY A 171 6.34 -8.90 19.73
N CYS A 172 5.31 -9.75 19.62
CA CYS A 172 4.08 -9.62 20.40
C CYS A 172 4.34 -9.69 21.91
N ALA A 173 5.19 -10.60 22.38
CA ALA A 173 5.56 -10.70 23.79
C ALA A 173 6.26 -9.42 24.28
N SER A 174 7.11 -8.81 23.45
CA SER A 174 7.75 -7.52 23.75
C SER A 174 6.72 -6.39 23.91
N LEU A 175 5.73 -6.31 22.99
CA LEU A 175 4.64 -5.34 23.09
C LEU A 175 3.80 -5.55 24.35
N VAL A 176 3.44 -6.80 24.67
CA VAL A 176 2.68 -7.14 25.88
C VAL A 176 3.43 -6.72 27.14
N SER A 177 4.74 -6.94 27.19
CA SER A 177 5.58 -6.49 28.31
C SER A 177 5.51 -4.97 28.47
N ALA A 178 5.63 -4.22 27.37
CA ALA A 178 5.58 -2.77 27.39
C ALA A 178 4.22 -2.22 27.81
N LEU A 179 3.12 -2.84 27.35
CA LEU A 179 1.75 -2.45 27.72
C LEU A 179 1.43 -2.72 29.20
N LYS A 180 2.12 -3.68 29.83
CA LYS A 180 1.97 -3.98 31.27
C LYS A 180 2.83 -3.09 32.16
N SER A 181 4.04 -2.76 31.72
CA SER A 181 5.00 -2.01 32.55
C SER A 181 4.63 -0.54 32.69
N ASN A 182 4.01 0.03 31.66
CA ASN A 182 3.47 1.38 31.65
C ASN A 182 2.02 1.26 31.20
N PRO A 183 1.00 1.70 31.97
CA PRO A 183 -0.39 1.76 31.51
C PRO A 183 -0.44 2.75 30.34
N SER A 184 -0.13 2.21 29.16
CA SER A 184 0.27 3.00 28.02
C SER A 184 -0.89 3.88 27.59
N HIS A 185 -0.58 5.02 26.98
CA HIS A 185 -1.60 5.83 26.33
C HIS A 185 -2.17 5.14 25.07
N LEU A 186 -1.67 3.95 24.71
CA LEU A 186 -2.03 3.24 23.51
C LEU A 186 -3.48 2.76 23.59
N ARG A 187 -4.29 3.23 22.64
CA ARG A 187 -5.71 2.94 22.48
C ARG A 187 -5.97 2.06 21.26
N GLU A 188 -5.14 2.18 20.24
CA GLU A 188 -5.26 1.40 19.00
C GLU A 188 -3.92 0.75 18.64
N LEU A 189 -3.95 -0.58 18.50
CA LEU A 189 -2.83 -1.40 18.03
C LEU A 189 -3.28 -2.25 16.84
N ASP A 190 -2.67 -2.01 15.69
CA ASP A 190 -2.89 -2.83 14.49
C ASP A 190 -1.66 -3.70 14.20
N LEU A 191 -1.82 -5.00 14.35
CA LEU A 191 -0.86 -6.06 14.06
C LEU A 191 -1.39 -7.00 12.97
N SER A 192 -2.40 -6.61 12.21
CA SER A 192 -2.91 -7.42 11.09
C SER A 192 -1.81 -7.79 10.10
N TYR A 193 -1.99 -8.89 9.37
CA TYR A 193 -1.04 -9.38 8.38
C TYR A 193 0.37 -9.67 8.93
N ASN A 194 0.48 -9.98 10.22
CA ASN A 194 1.68 -10.54 10.86
C ASN A 194 1.49 -12.01 11.21
N HIS A 195 2.37 -12.57 12.06
CA HIS A 195 2.27 -13.93 12.57
C HIS A 195 2.36 -13.97 14.11
N PRO A 196 1.41 -13.35 14.83
CA PRO A 196 1.45 -13.24 16.29
C PRO A 196 1.45 -14.60 17.02
N GLY A 197 1.00 -15.67 16.36
CA GLY A 197 0.77 -16.98 16.96
C GLY A 197 -0.37 -16.98 17.98
N ASP A 198 -0.88 -18.15 18.35
CA ASP A 198 -2.00 -18.28 19.29
C ASP A 198 -1.70 -17.63 20.65
N SER A 199 -0.45 -17.76 21.10
CA SER A 199 -0.01 -17.22 22.37
C SER A 199 0.12 -15.70 22.34
N GLY A 200 0.67 -15.11 21.27
CA GLY A 200 0.69 -13.66 21.09
C GLY A 200 -0.71 -13.06 21.00
N VAL A 201 -1.61 -13.67 20.21
CA VAL A 201 -3.04 -13.28 20.13
C VAL A 201 -3.69 -13.32 21.50
N ARG A 202 -3.52 -14.42 22.25
CA ARG A 202 -4.09 -14.58 23.59
C ARG A 202 -3.56 -13.51 24.56
N LEU A 203 -2.26 -13.26 24.58
CA LEU A 203 -1.64 -12.29 25.50
C LEU A 203 -2.04 -10.84 25.19
N LEU A 204 -2.13 -10.47 23.90
CA LEU A 204 -2.59 -9.15 23.48
C LEU A 204 -4.08 -8.96 23.76
N SER A 205 -4.91 -9.99 23.49
CA SER A 205 -6.35 -9.94 23.75
C SER A 205 -6.67 -9.84 25.23
N ALA A 206 -5.91 -10.55 26.09
CA ALA A 206 -6.03 -10.41 27.54
C ALA A 206 -5.72 -8.99 28.03
N GLY A 207 -4.93 -8.21 27.27
CA GLY A 207 -4.70 -6.80 27.54
C GLY A 207 -5.97 -5.95 27.40
N LEU A 208 -6.89 -6.28 26.49
CA LEU A 208 -8.18 -5.57 26.36
C LEU A 208 -9.11 -5.78 27.57
N GLU A 209 -8.93 -6.89 28.28
CA GLU A 209 -9.71 -7.25 29.47
C GLU A 209 -9.13 -6.66 30.76
N ASP A 210 -7.85 -6.22 30.73
CA ASP A 210 -7.17 -5.65 31.88
C ASP A 210 -7.68 -4.21 32.16
N PRO A 211 -8.28 -3.93 33.33
CA PRO A 211 -8.77 -2.59 33.69
C PRO A 211 -7.67 -1.52 33.75
N HIS A 212 -6.40 -1.92 33.82
CA HIS A 212 -5.24 -1.04 33.82
C HIS A 212 -4.67 -0.77 32.42
N CYS A 213 -5.12 -1.52 31.41
CA CYS A 213 -4.80 -1.26 30.02
C CYS A 213 -5.78 -0.25 29.41
N ARG A 214 -5.29 0.61 28.51
CA ARG A 214 -6.12 1.59 27.78
C ARG A 214 -6.43 1.18 26.35
N LEU A 215 -6.02 -0.02 25.96
CA LEU A 215 -6.20 -0.52 24.61
C LEU A 215 -7.70 -0.73 24.36
N GLU A 216 -8.24 -0.05 23.35
CA GLU A 216 -9.66 -0.10 22.97
C GLU A 216 -9.86 -0.89 21.68
N LYS A 217 -8.87 -0.84 20.79
CA LYS A 217 -8.90 -1.50 19.49
C LYS A 217 -7.63 -2.30 19.29
N LEU A 218 -7.80 -3.57 18.98
CA LEU A 218 -6.74 -4.50 18.62
C LEU A 218 -7.13 -5.18 17.31
N ASN A 219 -6.24 -5.12 16.32
CA ASN A 219 -6.35 -5.96 15.13
C ASN A 219 -5.16 -6.93 15.09
N VAL A 220 -5.43 -8.22 15.09
CA VAL A 220 -4.43 -9.31 15.04
C VAL A 220 -4.77 -10.33 13.95
N GLU A 221 -5.60 -9.95 12.98
CA GLU A 221 -5.96 -10.80 11.85
C GLU A 221 -4.70 -11.19 11.05
N HIS A 222 -4.29 -12.45 11.10
CA HIS A 222 -3.15 -12.93 10.34
C HIS A 222 -3.58 -13.29 8.91
N GLY A 223 -2.91 -12.72 7.90
CA GLY A 223 -3.17 -12.96 6.47
C GLY A 223 -2.73 -14.33 5.93
N GLY A 224 -2.77 -15.38 6.75
CA GLY A 224 -2.39 -16.76 6.36
C GLY A 224 -0.87 -17.06 6.37
N GLU A 225 -0.48 -18.19 5.77
CA GLU A 225 0.91 -18.70 5.78
C GLU A 225 1.93 -17.75 5.12
N ASN A 226 1.46 -16.89 4.21
CA ASN A 226 2.30 -15.99 3.44
C ASN A 226 2.77 -14.77 4.25
N THR A 227 2.20 -14.47 5.43
CA THR A 227 2.47 -13.22 6.17
C THR A 227 3.93 -13.01 6.56
N MET A 228 4.73 -14.07 6.58
CA MET A 228 6.17 -14.04 6.90
C MET A 228 7.08 -13.85 5.67
N LYS A 229 6.52 -13.64 4.48
CA LYS A 229 7.28 -13.26 3.29
C LYS A 229 7.55 -11.74 3.30
N PRO A 230 8.76 -11.27 2.99
CA PRO A 230 9.06 -9.84 2.92
C PRO A 230 8.30 -9.15 1.78
N GLY A 231 8.11 -7.83 1.91
CA GLY A 231 7.43 -7.02 0.90
C GLY A 231 5.98 -7.41 0.64
N LEU A 232 5.45 -7.11 -0.56
CA LEU A 232 4.02 -7.24 -0.87
C LEU A 232 3.51 -8.69 -0.91
N ARG A 233 4.42 -9.67 -1.04
CA ARG A 233 4.08 -11.11 -1.10
C ARG A 233 3.44 -11.63 0.19
N LYS A 234 3.53 -10.89 1.31
CA LYS A 234 2.79 -11.21 2.54
C LYS A 234 1.27 -11.14 2.40
N TYR A 235 0.79 -10.42 1.39
CA TYR A 235 -0.62 -10.29 1.07
C TYR A 235 -1.09 -11.27 0.00
N ALA A 236 -0.27 -12.29 -0.32
CA ALA A 236 -0.59 -13.24 -1.38
C ALA A 236 -1.97 -13.90 -1.14
N CYS A 237 -2.86 -13.78 -2.13
CA CYS A 237 -4.21 -14.34 -2.10
C CYS A 237 -4.41 -15.38 -3.20
N ASP A 238 -5.14 -16.45 -2.88
CA ASP A 238 -5.50 -17.47 -3.87
C ASP A 238 -6.69 -16.99 -4.71
N LEU A 239 -6.50 -16.95 -6.02
CA LEU A 239 -7.52 -16.54 -6.98
C LEU A 239 -7.88 -17.68 -7.93
N THR A 240 -9.15 -17.74 -8.35
CA THR A 240 -9.62 -18.72 -9.32
C THR A 240 -10.46 -18.07 -10.42
N LEU A 241 -10.19 -18.42 -11.68
CA LEU A 241 -10.93 -17.89 -12.82
C LEU A 241 -12.37 -18.44 -12.84
N ASP A 242 -13.35 -17.57 -13.05
CA ASP A 242 -14.77 -17.93 -13.07
C ASP A 242 -15.21 -18.36 -14.49
N PRO A 243 -15.50 -19.66 -14.73
CA PRO A 243 -16.01 -20.17 -15.99
C PRO A 243 -17.33 -19.54 -16.43
N ASN A 244 -18.09 -18.94 -15.49
CA ASN A 244 -19.36 -18.29 -15.75
C ASN A 244 -19.21 -16.89 -16.39
N THR A 245 -18.02 -16.29 -16.29
CA THR A 245 -17.70 -14.99 -16.92
C THR A 245 -16.89 -15.14 -18.21
N LEU A 246 -16.23 -16.29 -18.38
CA LEU A 246 -15.31 -16.64 -19.45
C LEU A 246 -15.89 -16.46 -20.86
N ASN A 247 -15.27 -15.65 -21.71
CA ASN A 247 -15.69 -15.52 -23.11
C ASN A 247 -15.65 -16.86 -23.90
N ILE A 248 -16.52 -17.00 -24.92
CA ILE A 248 -16.71 -18.26 -25.64
C ILE A 248 -15.47 -18.78 -26.38
N VAL A 249 -14.53 -17.91 -26.79
CA VAL A 249 -13.29 -18.35 -27.46
C VAL A 249 -12.14 -18.64 -26.49
N LEU A 250 -12.43 -18.66 -25.19
CA LEU A 250 -11.44 -18.93 -24.15
C LEU A 250 -11.66 -20.31 -23.51
N SER A 251 -10.57 -20.98 -23.16
CA SER A 251 -10.58 -22.22 -22.39
C SER A 251 -9.83 -22.04 -21.08
N LEU A 252 -10.29 -22.75 -20.04
CA LEU A 252 -9.64 -22.79 -18.73
C LEU A 252 -8.87 -24.10 -18.57
N SER A 253 -7.73 -24.03 -17.91
CA SER A 253 -6.90 -25.18 -17.53
C SER A 253 -6.23 -24.93 -16.18
N GLU A 254 -5.44 -25.91 -15.70
CA GLU A 254 -4.67 -25.79 -14.45
C GLU A 254 -5.57 -25.40 -13.26
N GLU A 255 -6.64 -26.17 -13.04
CA GLU A 255 -7.61 -25.93 -11.95
C GLU A 255 -8.24 -24.52 -11.97
N ASN A 256 -8.50 -24.00 -13.19
CA ASN A 256 -8.99 -22.63 -13.43
C ASN A 256 -7.99 -21.54 -13.03
N ARG A 257 -6.68 -21.82 -13.05
CA ARG A 257 -5.63 -20.79 -12.87
C ARG A 257 -5.10 -20.25 -14.18
N LYS A 258 -5.36 -20.93 -15.30
CA LYS A 258 -4.91 -20.50 -16.63
C LYS A 258 -6.05 -20.35 -17.62
N VAL A 259 -6.03 -19.27 -18.39
CA VAL A 259 -6.94 -19.01 -19.50
C VAL A 259 -6.17 -18.91 -20.82
N THR A 260 -6.63 -19.60 -21.86
CA THR A 260 -5.98 -19.62 -23.18
C THR A 260 -6.94 -19.21 -24.28
N CYS A 261 -6.45 -18.41 -25.23
CA CYS A 261 -7.19 -18.07 -26.43
C CYS A 261 -7.19 -19.22 -27.43
N MET A 262 -8.38 -19.72 -27.75
CA MET A 262 -8.59 -20.83 -28.68
C MET A 262 -8.89 -20.33 -30.10
N ARG A 263 -8.75 -21.22 -31.08
CA ARG A 263 -9.11 -20.94 -32.48
C ARG A 263 -10.62 -20.97 -32.70
N GLU A 264 -11.29 -21.91 -32.04
CA GLU A 264 -12.71 -22.20 -32.21
C GLU A 264 -13.50 -21.83 -30.94
N GLU A 265 -14.79 -21.56 -31.11
CA GLU A 265 -15.70 -21.36 -29.99
C GLU A 265 -15.77 -22.63 -29.13
N GLN A 266 -15.66 -22.45 -27.83
CA GLN A 266 -15.72 -23.53 -26.86
C GLN A 266 -17.18 -23.79 -26.47
N PRO A 267 -17.56 -25.06 -26.20
CA PRO A 267 -18.95 -25.45 -25.94
C PRO A 267 -19.41 -25.09 -24.52
N HIS A 268 -19.30 -23.81 -24.17
CA HIS A 268 -19.70 -23.29 -22.86
C HIS A 268 -21.22 -23.09 -22.79
N PRO A 269 -21.89 -23.48 -21.68
CA PRO A 269 -23.31 -23.23 -21.52
C PRO A 269 -23.57 -21.71 -21.45
N TYR A 270 -24.77 -21.33 -21.90
CA TYR A 270 -25.24 -19.95 -21.74
C TYR A 270 -25.19 -19.53 -20.27
N HIS A 271 -24.64 -18.35 -20.00
CA HIS A 271 -24.62 -17.77 -18.66
C HIS A 271 -24.75 -16.24 -18.75
N PRO A 272 -25.61 -15.59 -17.94
CA PRO A 272 -25.88 -14.16 -18.06
C PRO A 272 -24.67 -13.26 -17.74
N LEU A 273 -23.70 -13.75 -16.97
CA LEU A 273 -22.46 -13.03 -16.62
C LEU A 273 -21.31 -13.23 -17.64
N ARG A 274 -21.53 -14.00 -18.70
CA ARG A 274 -20.50 -14.31 -19.69
C ARG A 274 -20.16 -13.08 -20.53
N PHE A 275 -18.88 -12.80 -20.73
CA PHE A 275 -18.45 -11.78 -21.68
C PHE A 275 -18.71 -12.24 -23.12
N GLU A 276 -19.41 -11.43 -23.90
CA GLU A 276 -19.76 -11.74 -25.30
C GLU A 276 -18.76 -11.12 -26.30
N GLY A 277 -18.52 -9.79 -26.22
CA GLY A 277 -17.75 -9.07 -27.24
C GLY A 277 -16.23 -9.13 -27.12
N TYR A 278 -15.69 -9.38 -25.92
CA TYR A 278 -14.25 -9.34 -25.65
C TYR A 278 -13.76 -10.59 -24.94
N ARG A 279 -12.52 -10.99 -25.26
CA ARG A 279 -11.84 -12.19 -24.74
C ARG A 279 -11.39 -11.99 -23.29
N GLN A 280 -12.38 -11.89 -22.40
CA GLN A 280 -12.20 -11.57 -20.99
C GLN A 280 -12.72 -12.67 -20.08
N VAL A 281 -12.19 -12.67 -18.86
CA VAL A 281 -12.61 -13.52 -17.74
C VAL A 281 -12.34 -12.78 -16.44
N LEU A 282 -13.17 -13.00 -15.41
CA LEU A 282 -12.91 -12.54 -14.05
C LEU A 282 -12.57 -13.70 -13.13
N CYS A 283 -11.94 -13.40 -12.01
CA CYS A 283 -11.85 -14.29 -10.87
C CYS A 283 -13.19 -14.35 -10.10
N ARG A 284 -13.37 -15.42 -9.31
CA ARG A 284 -14.56 -15.63 -8.48
C ARG A 284 -14.54 -14.76 -7.22
N GLU A 285 -13.36 -14.50 -6.69
CA GLU A 285 -13.13 -13.85 -5.41
C GLU A 285 -13.31 -12.33 -5.55
N GLY A 286 -14.21 -11.77 -4.73
CA GLY A 286 -14.38 -10.33 -4.58
C GLY A 286 -13.51 -9.82 -3.43
N LEU A 287 -12.57 -8.94 -3.74
CA LEU A 287 -11.54 -8.47 -2.80
C LEU A 287 -11.96 -7.17 -2.12
N THR A 288 -11.86 -7.14 -0.79
CA THR A 288 -12.19 -5.99 0.08
C THR A 288 -11.08 -5.64 1.09
N GLY A 289 -9.97 -6.37 1.08
CA GLY A 289 -8.84 -6.19 1.99
C GLY A 289 -7.55 -5.87 1.25
N ARG A 290 -6.42 -6.14 1.90
CA ARG A 290 -5.11 -6.12 1.24
C ARG A 290 -4.85 -7.45 0.57
N CYS A 291 -4.57 -7.42 -0.73
CA CYS A 291 -4.39 -8.62 -1.55
C CYS A 291 -3.28 -8.41 -2.57
N TYR A 292 -2.43 -9.42 -2.74
CA TYR A 292 -1.38 -9.46 -3.75
C TYR A 292 -1.51 -10.73 -4.59
N TRP A 293 -1.35 -10.62 -5.90
CA TRP A 293 -1.30 -11.78 -6.80
C TRP A 293 -0.35 -11.53 -7.95
N GLU A 294 0.20 -12.61 -8.51
CA GLU A 294 1.11 -12.54 -9.65
C GLU A 294 0.48 -13.22 -10.87
N VAL A 295 0.61 -12.54 -12.01
CA VAL A 295 0.04 -12.95 -13.28
C VAL A 295 1.14 -13.03 -14.32
N GLU A 296 1.22 -14.15 -15.02
CA GLU A 296 2.13 -14.35 -16.14
C GLU A 296 1.34 -14.50 -17.44
N TRP A 297 1.82 -13.91 -18.54
CA TRP A 297 1.19 -14.08 -19.84
C TRP A 297 2.14 -14.66 -20.89
N SER A 298 1.55 -15.32 -21.89
CA SER A 298 2.23 -15.76 -23.11
C SER A 298 1.58 -15.15 -24.35
N GLY A 299 2.36 -15.02 -25.42
CA GLY A 299 1.95 -14.32 -26.64
C GLY A 299 2.31 -12.84 -26.60
N LEU A 300 1.66 -12.03 -27.44
CA LEU A 300 2.07 -10.62 -27.67
C LEU A 300 1.70 -9.67 -26.52
N GLY A 301 0.79 -10.06 -25.62
CA GLY A 301 0.36 -9.20 -24.53
C GLY A 301 -0.87 -9.71 -23.78
N ALA A 302 -1.27 -8.95 -22.77
CA ALA A 302 -2.47 -9.19 -21.96
C ALA A 302 -2.98 -7.88 -21.35
N VAL A 303 -4.24 -7.85 -20.92
CA VAL A 303 -4.72 -6.82 -19.98
C VAL A 303 -4.96 -7.48 -18.64
N ILE A 304 -4.40 -6.88 -17.60
CA ILE A 304 -4.49 -7.33 -16.21
C ILE A 304 -5.17 -6.21 -15.45
N GLY A 305 -6.29 -6.48 -14.80
CA GLY A 305 -7.04 -5.44 -14.10
C GLY A 305 -7.94 -5.97 -13.00
N VAL A 306 -8.70 -5.04 -12.44
CA VAL A 306 -9.77 -5.32 -11.49
C VAL A 306 -11.00 -4.52 -11.88
N THR A 307 -12.17 -5.00 -11.48
CA THR A 307 -13.44 -4.33 -11.78
C THR A 307 -14.50 -4.61 -10.72
N TYR A 308 -15.44 -3.68 -10.55
CA TYR A 308 -16.67 -3.99 -9.84
C TYR A 308 -17.48 -5.06 -10.58
N LYS A 309 -18.33 -5.77 -9.84
CA LYS A 309 -19.15 -6.86 -10.39
C LYS A 309 -20.02 -6.40 -11.57
N GLY A 310 -20.49 -5.14 -11.50
CA GLY A 310 -21.45 -4.51 -12.42
C GLY A 310 -20.94 -4.14 -13.82
N ILE A 311 -19.67 -4.37 -14.17
CA ILE A 311 -19.18 -4.12 -15.53
C ILE A 311 -20.05 -4.81 -16.59
N ASN A 312 -20.35 -4.09 -17.68
CA ASN A 312 -21.18 -4.63 -18.76
C ASN A 312 -20.45 -5.83 -19.42
N ARG A 313 -21.23 -6.87 -19.75
CA ARG A 313 -20.71 -8.11 -20.34
C ARG A 313 -21.13 -8.29 -21.80
N ARG A 314 -22.05 -7.47 -22.30
CA ARG A 314 -22.72 -7.64 -23.58
C ARG A 314 -22.52 -6.45 -24.50
N GLY A 315 -22.34 -6.74 -25.78
CA GLY A 315 -22.01 -5.73 -26.80
C GLY A 315 -20.50 -5.61 -27.01
N GLY A 316 -20.10 -4.56 -27.73
CA GLY A 316 -18.72 -4.30 -28.15
C GLY A 316 -18.30 -2.85 -27.91
N GLY A 317 -18.83 -2.22 -26.88
CA GLY A 317 -18.46 -0.87 -26.45
C GLY A 317 -17.39 -0.87 -25.36
N ASP A 318 -16.85 0.31 -25.07
CA ASP A 318 -15.83 0.53 -24.04
C ASP A 318 -16.33 0.18 -22.62
N ASP A 319 -17.64 0.29 -22.39
CA ASP A 319 -18.31 -0.11 -21.15
C ASP A 319 -18.18 -1.61 -20.83
N CYS A 320 -17.82 -2.43 -21.83
CA CYS A 320 -17.62 -3.87 -21.70
C CYS A 320 -16.17 -4.27 -21.46
N VAL A 321 -15.21 -3.35 -21.57
CA VAL A 321 -13.78 -3.66 -21.56
C VAL A 321 -13.14 -3.27 -20.23
N ILE A 322 -12.43 -4.21 -19.61
CA ILE A 322 -11.67 -3.96 -18.39
C ILE A 322 -10.64 -2.85 -18.65
N GLY A 323 -10.72 -1.78 -17.86
CA GLY A 323 -9.94 -0.55 -17.95
C GLY A 323 -10.60 0.59 -18.74
N CYS A 324 -11.53 0.31 -19.65
CA CYS A 324 -12.11 1.31 -20.55
C CYS A 324 -13.36 2.01 -19.98
N ASN A 325 -13.66 1.82 -18.70
CA ASN A 325 -14.80 2.42 -18.02
C ASN A 325 -14.45 2.88 -16.61
N ASP A 326 -15.37 3.54 -15.95
CA ASP A 326 -15.25 4.06 -14.57
C ASP A 326 -15.39 2.97 -13.49
N MET A 327 -15.79 1.74 -13.87
CA MET A 327 -15.92 0.59 -12.98
C MET A 327 -14.70 -0.34 -12.97
N SER A 328 -13.64 0.00 -13.70
CA SER A 328 -12.47 -0.87 -13.84
C SER A 328 -11.16 -0.11 -14.01
N TRP A 329 -10.09 -0.78 -13.59
CA TRP A 329 -8.72 -0.30 -13.66
C TRP A 329 -7.86 -1.41 -14.22
N SER A 330 -6.92 -1.07 -15.11
CA SER A 330 -6.10 -2.09 -15.73
C SER A 330 -4.71 -1.60 -16.12
N LEU A 331 -3.84 -2.58 -16.29
CA LEU A 331 -2.57 -2.47 -16.94
C LEU A 331 -2.62 -3.25 -18.24
N VAL A 332 -2.38 -2.56 -19.35
CA VAL A 332 -2.17 -3.17 -20.65
C VAL A 332 -0.69 -3.50 -20.78
N CYS A 333 -0.39 -4.77 -21.01
CA CYS A 333 0.96 -5.31 -21.08
C CYS A 333 1.26 -5.81 -22.49
N PHE A 334 2.38 -5.37 -23.04
CA PHE A 334 3.04 -5.94 -24.22
C PHE A 334 4.53 -6.19 -23.89
N ASP A 335 5.22 -7.01 -24.69
CA ASP A 335 6.57 -7.53 -24.41
C ASP A 335 7.57 -6.54 -23.78
N ASN A 336 7.50 -5.24 -24.12
CA ASN A 336 8.33 -4.19 -23.52
C ASN A 336 7.58 -2.88 -23.25
N SER A 337 6.25 -2.88 -23.21
CA SER A 337 5.49 -1.66 -22.96
C SER A 337 4.31 -1.91 -22.04
N TYR A 338 4.09 -0.94 -21.16
CA TYR A 338 3.05 -0.98 -20.15
C TYR A 338 2.24 0.30 -20.26
N SER A 339 0.92 0.19 -20.12
CA SER A 339 0.03 1.35 -20.11
C SER A 339 -1.06 1.16 -19.07
N ALA A 340 -1.18 2.13 -18.16
CA ALA A 340 -2.27 2.18 -17.21
C ALA A 340 -3.54 2.68 -17.90
N TYR A 341 -4.67 2.00 -17.70
CA TYR A 341 -5.97 2.35 -18.29
C TYR A 341 -7.08 2.41 -17.24
N HIS A 342 -7.81 3.53 -17.22
CA HIS A 342 -9.03 3.71 -16.43
C HIS A 342 -9.92 4.76 -17.11
N ASN A 343 -11.23 4.51 -17.22
CA ASN A 343 -12.21 5.44 -17.76
C ASN A 343 -11.77 6.09 -19.10
N ASN A 344 -11.33 5.25 -20.03
CA ASN A 344 -10.83 5.63 -21.36
C ASN A 344 -9.59 6.55 -21.37
N LYS A 345 -8.94 6.76 -20.23
CA LYS A 345 -7.67 7.47 -20.13
C LYS A 345 -6.54 6.45 -20.07
N PHE A 346 -5.61 6.52 -21.03
CA PHE A 346 -4.33 5.79 -20.94
C PHE A 346 -3.20 6.69 -20.51
N THR A 347 -2.25 6.09 -19.81
CA THR A 347 -0.93 6.67 -19.56
C THR A 347 0.12 5.61 -19.89
N THR A 348 0.96 5.92 -20.87
CA THR A 348 2.12 5.07 -21.22
C THR A 348 3.16 5.20 -20.12
N LEU A 349 3.66 4.06 -19.65
CA LEU A 349 4.63 4.00 -18.56
C LEU A 349 6.03 3.87 -19.15
N ASP A 350 6.93 4.78 -18.77
CA ASP A 350 8.33 4.75 -19.16
C ASP A 350 9.10 3.83 -18.22
N VAL A 351 9.36 2.61 -18.67
CA VAL A 351 9.99 1.56 -17.85
C VAL A 351 11.11 0.94 -18.66
N PRO A 352 12.33 0.77 -18.10
CA PRO A 352 13.46 0.19 -18.82
C PRO A 352 13.11 -1.14 -19.48
N SER A 353 13.60 -1.40 -20.69
CA SER A 353 13.35 -2.66 -21.38
C SER A 353 13.82 -3.85 -20.55
N SER A 354 12.95 -4.81 -20.30
CA SER A 354 13.29 -6.07 -19.61
C SER A 354 12.32 -7.16 -20.05
N SER A 355 12.85 -8.35 -20.31
CA SER A 355 12.10 -9.51 -20.80
C SER A 355 11.35 -10.24 -19.67
N SER A 356 10.43 -9.55 -19.00
CA SER A 356 9.51 -10.20 -18.06
C SER A 356 8.06 -10.05 -18.52
N ASN A 357 7.40 -11.20 -18.66
CA ASN A 357 5.97 -11.29 -18.93
C ASN A 357 5.17 -11.57 -17.65
N ARG A 358 5.67 -11.10 -16.50
CA ARG A 358 5.04 -11.28 -15.20
C ARG A 358 4.79 -9.94 -14.51
N VAL A 359 3.57 -9.77 -14.04
CA VAL A 359 3.13 -8.58 -13.29
C VAL A 359 2.55 -9.01 -11.94
N GLY A 360 2.98 -8.33 -10.90
CA GLY A 360 2.39 -8.39 -9.57
C GLY A 360 1.37 -7.28 -9.43
N VAL A 361 0.23 -7.59 -8.84
CA VAL A 361 -0.84 -6.63 -8.55
C VAL A 361 -1.03 -6.60 -7.04
N TYR A 362 -1.03 -5.41 -6.46
CA TYR A 362 -1.32 -5.20 -5.05
C TYR A 362 -2.53 -4.28 -4.90
N LEU A 363 -3.56 -4.77 -4.25
CA LEU A 363 -4.73 -4.02 -3.85
C LEU A 363 -4.63 -3.73 -2.36
N ASP A 364 -4.65 -2.46 -1.97
CA ASP A 364 -4.95 -2.02 -0.61
C ASP A 364 -6.34 -1.37 -0.63
N TRP A 365 -7.37 -2.21 -0.53
CA TRP A 365 -8.75 -1.76 -0.65
C TRP A 365 -9.12 -0.70 0.42
N PRO A 366 -8.75 -0.87 1.72
CA PRO A 366 -9.00 0.16 2.73
C PRO A 366 -8.28 1.49 2.45
N ALA A 367 -7.05 1.45 1.92
CA ALA A 367 -6.31 2.65 1.56
C ALA A 367 -6.74 3.25 0.20
N GLY A 368 -7.58 2.55 -0.57
CA GLY A 368 -8.01 3.00 -1.88
C GLY A 368 -6.92 2.95 -2.94
N THR A 369 -5.98 2.01 -2.85
CA THR A 369 -4.84 1.91 -3.78
C THR A 369 -4.82 0.60 -4.56
N LEU A 370 -4.49 0.67 -5.85
CA LEU A 370 -4.25 -0.49 -6.72
C LEU A 370 -2.93 -0.28 -7.46
N SER A 371 -1.91 -0.99 -7.03
CA SER A 371 -0.54 -0.89 -7.54
C SER A 371 -0.21 -2.06 -8.45
N PHE A 372 0.53 -1.77 -9.51
CA PHE A 372 1.06 -2.73 -10.45
C PHE A 372 2.59 -2.71 -10.42
N TYR A 373 3.20 -3.89 -10.47
CA TYR A 373 4.63 -4.08 -10.43
C TYR A 373 5.04 -5.02 -11.54
N ARG A 374 6.16 -4.74 -12.20
CA ARG A 374 6.85 -5.74 -13.01
C ARG A 374 7.61 -6.66 -12.06
N VAL A 375 7.43 -7.96 -12.25
CA VAL A 375 8.15 -8.97 -11.46
C VAL A 375 9.30 -9.47 -12.29
N SER A 376 10.54 -9.26 -11.82
CA SER A 376 11.73 -9.82 -12.46
C SER A 376 12.49 -10.66 -11.44
N SER A 377 12.45 -11.98 -11.60
CA SER A 377 12.89 -12.93 -10.57
C SER A 377 12.15 -12.67 -9.24
N ASP A 378 12.83 -12.06 -8.26
CA ASP A 378 12.26 -11.71 -6.95
C ASP A 378 12.16 -10.20 -6.70
N THR A 379 12.49 -9.39 -7.69
CA THR A 379 12.43 -7.93 -7.58
C THR A 379 11.10 -7.41 -8.14
N LEU A 380 10.43 -6.57 -7.35
CA LEU A 380 9.26 -5.82 -7.77
C LEU A 380 9.69 -4.42 -8.22
N THR A 381 9.47 -4.09 -9.49
CA THR A 381 9.64 -2.73 -10.01
C THR A 381 8.26 -2.11 -10.14
N HIS A 382 8.00 -1.03 -9.40
CA HIS A 382 6.74 -0.28 -9.49
C HIS A 382 6.49 0.19 -10.93
N LEU A 383 5.26 0.02 -11.40
CA LEU A 383 4.81 0.47 -12.73
C LEU A 383 3.81 1.61 -12.61
N ASN A 384 2.75 1.42 -11.84
CA ASN A 384 1.67 2.39 -11.70
C ASN A 384 0.84 2.10 -10.45
N THR A 385 0.29 3.14 -9.83
CA THR A 385 -0.73 2.99 -8.78
C THR A 385 -1.94 3.85 -9.10
N PHE A 386 -3.12 3.23 -9.11
CA PHE A 386 -4.39 3.94 -9.11
C PHE A 386 -4.82 4.25 -7.69
N HIS A 387 -5.40 5.44 -7.51
CA HIS A 387 -5.91 5.93 -6.23
C HIS A 387 -7.37 6.28 -6.39
N THR A 388 -8.22 5.65 -5.60
CA THR A 388 -9.67 5.81 -5.69
C THR A 388 -10.33 5.32 -4.40
N THR A 389 -11.51 5.83 -4.10
CA THR A 389 -12.34 5.25 -3.03
C THR A 389 -13.11 4.07 -3.60
N PHE A 390 -12.70 2.86 -3.24
CA PHE A 390 -13.44 1.67 -3.63
C PHE A 390 -14.75 1.60 -2.84
N THR A 391 -15.85 1.31 -3.53
CA THR A 391 -17.19 1.29 -2.92
C THR A 391 -17.79 -0.11 -2.83
N GLU A 392 -17.24 -1.04 -3.60
CA GLU A 392 -17.68 -2.43 -3.69
C GLU A 392 -16.47 -3.37 -3.76
N PRO A 393 -16.67 -4.69 -3.53
CA PRO A 393 -15.62 -5.67 -3.77
C PRO A 393 -15.10 -5.61 -5.21
N LEU A 394 -13.78 -5.69 -5.36
CA LEU A 394 -13.12 -5.71 -6.66
C LEU A 394 -12.84 -7.14 -7.10
N TYR A 395 -13.14 -7.45 -8.35
CA TYR A 395 -12.90 -8.74 -8.97
C TYR A 395 -11.71 -8.62 -9.92
N PRO A 396 -10.59 -9.34 -9.68
CA PRO A 396 -9.51 -9.45 -10.65
C PRO A 396 -10.03 -9.98 -11.99
N GLY A 397 -9.47 -9.47 -13.09
CA GLY A 397 -9.94 -9.79 -14.42
C GLY A 397 -8.87 -9.63 -15.47
N PHE A 398 -8.98 -10.45 -16.51
CA PHE A 398 -7.96 -10.57 -17.54
C PHE A 398 -8.57 -10.51 -18.93
N ARG A 399 -7.89 -9.81 -19.86
CA ARG A 399 -8.16 -9.88 -21.29
C ARG A 399 -6.98 -10.55 -21.99
N VAL A 400 -7.25 -11.64 -22.71
CA VAL A 400 -6.23 -12.38 -23.45
C VAL A 400 -6.09 -11.80 -24.85
N HIS A 401 -4.85 -11.67 -25.34
CA HIS A 401 -4.59 -11.18 -26.69
C HIS A 401 -5.21 -12.09 -27.76
N HIS A 402 -5.51 -11.52 -28.93
CA HIS A 402 -6.31 -12.19 -29.94
C HIS A 402 -5.55 -13.28 -30.75
N VAL A 403 -4.24 -13.41 -30.53
CA VAL A 403 -3.39 -14.40 -31.20
C VAL A 403 -3.62 -15.76 -30.53
N TRP A 404 -3.88 -16.79 -31.34
CA TRP A 404 -4.15 -18.14 -30.84
C TRP A 404 -2.98 -18.68 -30.02
N GLY A 405 -3.30 -19.34 -28.90
CA GLY A 405 -2.30 -19.83 -27.95
C GLY A 405 -1.75 -18.76 -27.00
N SER A 406 -2.15 -17.49 -27.13
CA SER A 406 -1.91 -16.49 -26.07
C SER A 406 -2.64 -16.93 -24.81
N SER A 407 -2.02 -16.76 -23.65
CA SER A 407 -2.59 -17.20 -22.38
C SER A 407 -2.24 -16.25 -21.24
N VAL A 408 -3.03 -16.33 -20.18
CA VAL A 408 -2.80 -15.65 -18.91
C VAL A 408 -2.93 -16.69 -17.79
N THR A 409 -1.96 -16.73 -16.88
CA THR A 409 -1.85 -17.69 -15.80
C THR A 409 -1.69 -16.97 -14.46
N LEU A 410 -2.47 -17.36 -13.47
CA LEU A 410 -2.30 -17.00 -12.07
C LEU A 410 -1.18 -17.85 -11.47
N ILE A 411 -0.09 -17.21 -11.01
CA ILE A 411 1.10 -17.89 -10.49
C ILE A 411 0.99 -18.11 -8.99
N HIS A 412 0.54 -17.08 -8.28
CA HIS A 412 0.23 -17.08 -6.86
C HIS A 412 -1.22 -16.66 -6.73
#